data_AF-A0A9P6ELS0-F1
#
_entry.id   AF-A0A9P6ELS0-F1
#
_cell.length_a   1.000
_cell.length_b   1.000
_cell.length_c   1.000
_cell.angle_alpha   90.00
_cell.angle_beta   90.00
_cell.angle_gamma   90.00
#
_symmetry.space_group_name_H-M   'P 1'
#
loop_
_entity.id
_entity.type
_entity.pdbx_description
1 polymer ?
#
loop_
_entity_poly.entity_id
_entity_poly.type
_entity_poly.pdbx_seq_one_letter_code
_entity_poly.pdbx_strand_id
1 'polypeptide(L)'
;MHDAIALASGINGLPFHPVADEIEAAFRAYMTERIDWVEKAFGHSKVFRSMAGQSLTSKVTRYLVRHVPPWVMLKIERRTNSHRPQVAFLPAAEDKGTVKTAPQP
;
A
#
# COMPACT_ATOMS: atom_id res chain seq x y z
N MET A 1 -3.82 -7.50 1.09
CA MET A 1 -4.47 -7.68 -0.23
C MET A 1 -3.57 -7.19 -1.37
N HIS A 2 -3.03 -5.97 -1.30
CA HIS A 2 -2.15 -5.45 -2.36
C HIS A 2 -0.90 -6.31 -2.61
N ASP A 3 -0.30 -6.89 -1.56
CA ASP A 3 0.87 -7.77 -1.69
C ASP A 3 0.59 -9.02 -2.52
N ALA A 4 -0.58 -9.63 -2.31
CA ALA A 4 -1.00 -10.81 -3.07
C ALA A 4 -1.19 -10.49 -4.55
N ILE A 5 -1.68 -9.29 -4.88
CA ILE A 5 -1.87 -8.84 -6.27
C ILE A 5 -0.54 -8.65 -6.99
N ALA A 6 0.41 -7.97 -6.34
CA ALA A 6 1.75 -7.77 -6.89
C ALA A 6 2.47 -9.12 -7.10
N LEU A 7 2.41 -9.99 -6.09
CA LEU A 7 3.01 -11.32 -6.18
C LEU A 7 2.34 -12.20 -7.25
N ALA A 8 1.01 -12.19 -7.36
CA ALA A 8 0.29 -12.96 -8.37
C ALA A 8 0.66 -12.52 -9.79
N SER A 9 0.86 -11.22 -10.02
CA SER A 9 1.32 -10.71 -11.31
C SER A 9 2.75 -11.18 -11.64
N GLY A 10 3.64 -11.17 -10.64
CA GLY A 10 5.00 -11.71 -10.78
C GLY A 10 5.02 -13.22 -11.06
N ILE A 11 4.19 -14.01 -10.37
CA ILE A 11 4.08 -15.46 -10.59
C ILE A 11 3.51 -15.77 -11.97
N ASN A 12 2.49 -15.03 -12.42
CA ASN A 12 1.92 -15.23 -13.74
C ASN A 12 2.88 -14.87 -14.88
N GLY A 13 3.86 -14.00 -14.62
CA GLY A 13 4.92 -13.66 -15.57
C GLY A 13 6.01 -14.74 -15.72
N LEU A 14 6.00 -15.78 -14.89
CA LEU A 14 6.99 -16.85 -14.96
C LEU A 14 6.74 -17.77 -16.18
N PRO A 15 7.81 -18.37 -16.74
CA PRO A 15 7.66 -19.37 -17.80
C PRO A 15 6.98 -20.64 -17.30
N PHE A 16 6.50 -21.50 -18.21
CA PHE A 16 5.69 -22.70 -17.91
C PHE A 16 6.42 -23.74 -17.03
N HIS A 17 7.75 -23.72 -17.03
CA HIS A 17 8.63 -24.54 -16.20
C HIS A 17 9.74 -23.68 -15.60
N PRO A 18 9.42 -22.87 -14.58
CA PRO A 18 10.38 -21.92 -14.06
C PRO A 18 11.48 -22.63 -13.28
N VAL A 19 12.72 -22.19 -13.47
CA VAL A 19 13.84 -22.64 -12.65
C VAL A 19 13.90 -21.84 -11.34
N ALA A 20 14.57 -22.38 -10.33
CA ALA A 20 14.65 -21.77 -9.00
C ALA A 20 15.09 -20.29 -9.05
N ASP A 21 16.08 -19.97 -9.89
CA ASP A 21 16.61 -18.61 -10.03
C ASP A 21 15.56 -17.61 -10.56
N GLU A 22 14.68 -18.05 -11.47
CA GLU A 22 13.61 -17.20 -12.02
C GLU A 22 12.52 -16.93 -10.98
N ILE A 23 12.19 -17.95 -10.18
CA ILE A 23 11.27 -17.81 -9.05
C ILE A 23 11.86 -16.82 -8.04
N GLU A 24 13.12 -17.01 -7.64
CA GLU A 24 13.79 -16.10 -6.71
C GLU A 24 13.87 -14.67 -7.26
N ALA A 25 14.15 -14.50 -8.55
CA ALA A 25 14.16 -13.20 -9.20
C ALA A 25 12.78 -12.52 -9.10
N ALA A 26 11.68 -13.26 -9.33
CA ALA A 26 10.33 -12.73 -9.19
C ALA A 26 10.01 -12.31 -7.74
N PHE A 27 10.42 -13.10 -6.74
CA PHE A 27 10.26 -12.72 -5.33
C PHE A 27 11.12 -11.51 -4.94
N ARG A 28 12.34 -11.40 -5.47
CA ARG A 28 13.21 -10.23 -5.27
C ARG A 28 12.62 -8.96 -5.90
N ALA A 29 12.05 -9.08 -7.11
CA ALA A 29 11.37 -7.98 -7.77
C ALA A 29 10.17 -7.50 -6.95
N TYR A 30 9.32 -8.42 -6.49
CA TYR A 30 8.23 -8.13 -5.55
C TYR A 30 8.72 -7.42 -4.29
N MET A 31 9.78 -7.94 -3.64
CA MET A 31 10.31 -7.35 -2.42
C MET A 31 10.81 -5.92 -2.67
N THR A 32 11.53 -5.70 -3.77
CA THR A 32 12.08 -4.40 -4.15
C THR A 32 10.96 -3.39 -4.41
N GLU A 33 9.90 -3.79 -5.09
CA GLU A 33 8.73 -2.95 -5.34
C GLU A 33 8.00 -2.58 -4.04
N ARG A 34 7.87 -3.53 -3.10
CA ARG A 34 6.97 -3.41 -1.95
C ARG A 34 7.61 -2.88 -0.67
N ILE A 35 8.92 -3.00 -0.50
CA ILE A 35 9.55 -2.69 0.78
C ILE A 35 9.33 -1.23 1.21
N ASP A 36 9.45 -0.27 0.29
CA ASP A 36 9.23 1.16 0.58
C ASP A 36 7.78 1.44 1.03
N TRP A 37 6.80 0.80 0.40
CA TRP A 37 5.40 0.91 0.79
C TRP A 37 5.15 0.33 2.19
N VAL A 38 5.75 -0.82 2.48
CA VAL A 38 5.63 -1.49 3.79
C VAL A 38 6.27 -0.64 4.88
N GLU A 39 7.46 -0.08 4.65
CA GLU A 39 8.16 0.78 5.61
C GLU A 39 7.37 2.06 5.91
N LYS A 40 6.83 2.71 4.87
CA LYS A 40 5.97 3.89 5.03
C LYS A 40 4.70 3.56 5.81
N ALA A 41 4.04 2.46 5.47
CA ALA A 41 2.85 1.99 6.18
C ALA A 41 3.16 1.66 7.65
N PHE A 42 4.31 1.05 7.93
CA PHE A 42 4.78 0.78 9.27
C PHE A 42 5.08 2.06 10.06
N GLY A 43 5.67 3.08 9.42
CA GLY A 43 5.83 4.41 10.00
C GLY A 43 4.50 5.04 10.39
N HIS A 44 3.51 5.01 9.49
CA HIS A 44 2.17 5.52 9.76
C HIS A 44 1.45 4.75 10.87
N SER A 45 1.59 3.42 10.92
CA SER A 45 0.92 2.58 11.94
C SER A 45 1.42 2.87 13.36
N LYS A 46 2.67 3.31 13.53
CA LYS A 46 3.19 3.78 14.83
C LYS A 46 2.42 4.99 15.35
N VAL A 47 2.02 5.92 14.47
CA VAL A 47 1.22 7.08 14.85
C VAL A 47 -0.14 6.62 15.38
N PHE A 48 -0.83 5.73 14.66
CA PHE A 48 -2.09 5.15 15.13
C PHE A 48 -1.93 4.35 16.44
N ARG A 49 -0.84 3.59 16.59
CA ARG A 49 -0.51 2.90 17.84
C ARG A 49 -0.37 3.87 19.00
N SER A 50 0.30 5.02 18.78
CA SER A 50 0.45 6.05 19.81
C SER A 50 -0.88 6.66 20.25
N MET A 51 -1.91 6.63 19.40
CA MET A 51 -3.27 7.08 19.74
C MET A 51 -4.05 6.11 20.63
N ALA A 52 -3.67 4.83 20.72
CA ALA A 52 -4.41 3.83 21.52
C ALA A 52 -4.09 3.90 23.03
N GLY A 53 -2.99 4.56 23.42
CA GLY A 53 -2.53 4.64 24.81
C GLY A 53 -3.27 5.67 25.68
N GLN A 54 -2.96 5.66 26.98
CA GLN A 54 -3.45 6.63 27.97
C GLN A 54 -2.39 7.65 28.41
N SER A 55 -1.18 7.60 27.82
CA SER A 55 -0.10 8.53 28.13
C SER A 55 -0.45 9.97 27.72
N LEU A 56 0.28 10.94 28.28
CA LEU A 56 0.16 12.34 27.88
C LEU A 56 0.40 12.50 26.37
N THR A 57 1.37 11.78 25.82
CA THR A 57 1.66 11.76 24.38
C THR A 57 0.45 11.26 23.58
N SER A 58 -0.20 10.17 23.99
CA SER A 58 -1.43 9.67 23.35
C SER A 58 -2.57 10.70 23.37
N LYS A 59 -2.74 11.41 24.48
CA LYS A 59 -3.77 12.46 24.62
C LYS A 59 -3.51 13.63 23.68
N VAL A 60 -2.26 14.11 23.60
CA VAL A 60 -1.85 15.18 22.68
C VAL A 60 -2.03 14.75 21.23
N THR A 61 -1.59 13.55 20.85
CA THR A 61 -1.75 13.04 19.48
C THR A 61 -3.22 12.96 19.08
N ARG A 62 -4.12 12.44 19.94
CA ARG A 62 -5.56 12.42 19.67
C ARG A 62 -6.14 13.82 19.53
N TYR A 63 -5.73 14.77 20.38
CA TYR A 63 -6.17 16.15 20.29
C TYR A 63 -5.79 16.76 18.94
N LEU A 64 -4.54 16.59 18.50
CA LEU A 64 -4.08 17.09 17.20
C LEU A 64 -4.87 16.45 16.05
N VAL A 65 -5.00 15.11 16.02
CA VAL A 65 -5.73 14.38 14.97
C VAL A 65 -7.20 14.82 14.90
N ARG A 66 -7.84 15.07 16.04
CA ARG A 66 -9.24 15.54 16.11
C ARG A 66 -9.44 16.93 15.52
N HIS A 67 -8.42 17.78 15.55
CA HIS A 67 -8.47 19.16 15.03
C HIS A 67 -7.79 19.30 13.67
N VAL A 68 -7.42 18.20 13.03
CA VAL A 68 -6.89 18.23 11.66
C VAL A 68 -7.99 18.77 10.72
N PRO A 69 -7.69 19.81 9.92
CA PRO A 69 -8.64 20.33 8.96
C PRO A 69 -9.10 19.26 7.96
N PRO A 70 -10.38 19.26 7.53
CA PRO A 70 -10.90 18.25 6.60
C PRO A 70 -10.10 18.12 5.29
N TRP A 71 -9.57 19.22 4.76
CA TRP A 71 -8.76 19.19 3.53
C TRP A 71 -7.45 18.41 3.69
N VAL A 72 -6.88 18.37 4.89
CA VAL A 72 -5.69 17.57 5.18
C VAL A 72 -6.05 16.09 5.18
N MET A 73 -7.16 15.71 5.82
CA MET A 73 -7.64 14.32 5.82
C MET A 73 -7.94 13.84 4.39
N LEU A 74 -8.61 14.66 3.58
CA LEU A 74 -8.85 14.36 2.16
C LEU A 74 -7.55 14.14 1.38
N LYS A 75 -6.49 14.89 1.68
CA LYS A 75 -5.17 14.69 1.04
C LYS A 75 -4.54 13.35 1.45
N ILE A 76 -4.66 12.97 2.72
CA ILE A 76 -4.19 11.68 3.23
C ILE A 76 -4.97 10.54 2.56
N GLU A 77 -6.29 10.62 2.54
CA GLU A 77 -7.17 9.63 1.91
C GLU A 77 -6.90 9.48 0.42
N ARG A 78 -6.71 10.59 -0.32
CA ARG A 78 -6.33 10.54 -1.74
C ARG A 78 -5.04 9.77 -1.97
N ARG A 79 -4.04 9.96 -1.10
CA ARG A 79 -2.75 9.26 -1.22
C ARG A 79 -2.88 7.77 -0.89
N THR A 80 -3.69 7.41 0.10
CA THR A 80 -3.91 6.01 0.45
C THR A 80 -4.72 5.28 -0.64
N ASN A 81 -5.71 5.97 -1.23
CA ASN A 81 -6.60 5.39 -2.24
C ASN A 81 -6.06 5.50 -3.68
N SER A 82 -4.97 6.22 -3.92
CA SER A 82 -4.37 6.28 -5.27
C SER A 82 -3.64 5.00 -5.63
N HIS A 83 -3.07 4.28 -4.65
CA HIS A 83 -2.37 3.01 -4.88
C HIS A 83 -3.34 1.84 -4.74
N ARG A 84 -3.90 1.38 -5.86
CA ARG A 84 -4.87 0.27 -5.95
C ARG A 84 -4.42 -0.77 -6.98
N PRO A 85 -3.39 -1.59 -6.68
CA PRO A 85 -2.82 -2.54 -7.64
C PRO A 85 -3.89 -3.47 -8.20
N GLN A 86 -3.84 -3.72 -9.51
CA GLN A 86 -4.65 -4.72 -10.20
C GLN A 86 -3.76 -5.84 -10.72
N VAL A 87 -4.32 -7.04 -10.90
CA VAL A 87 -3.57 -8.15 -11.49
C VAL A 87 -3.39 -7.89 -12.99
N ALA A 88 -2.15 -7.96 -13.47
CA ALA A 88 -1.80 -7.56 -14.84
C ALA A 88 -2.42 -8.45 -15.94
N PHE A 89 -2.81 -9.69 -15.59
CA PHE A 89 -3.34 -10.67 -16.54
C PHE A 89 -4.87 -10.67 -16.66
N LEU A 90 -5.59 -9.87 -15.87
CA LEU A 90 -7.03 -9.68 -16.02
C LEU A 90 -7.32 -8.35 -16.73
N PRO A 91 -8.48 -8.25 -17.41
CA PRO A 91 -8.95 -6.96 -17.91
C PRO A 91 -9.02 -5.92 -16.78
N ALA A 92 -8.61 -4.69 -17.09
CA ALA A 92 -8.65 -3.60 -16.13
C ALA A 92 -10.08 -3.40 -15.60
N ALA A 93 -10.23 -3.34 -14.28
CA ALA A 93 -11.52 -3.06 -13.67
C ALA A 93 -11.94 -1.61 -13.96
N GLU A 94 -13.24 -1.41 -14.20
CA GLU A 94 -13.83 -0.08 -14.38
C GLU A 94 -13.55 0.82 -13.16
N ASP A 95 -12.91 1.98 -13.37
CA ASP A 95 -12.63 2.91 -12.27
C ASP A 95 -13.89 3.72 -11.92
N LYS A 96 -14.56 3.29 -10.84
CA LYS A 96 -15.70 3.99 -10.23
C LYS A 96 -15.27 4.94 -9.11
N GLY A 97 -13.96 5.10 -8.90
CA GLY A 97 -13.41 5.91 -7.81
C GLY A 97 -13.49 7.41 -8.09
N THR A 98 -13.67 8.19 -7.02
CA THR A 98 -13.57 9.66 -7.06
C THR A 98 -12.13 10.17 -7.12
N VAL A 99 -11.15 9.31 -6.81
CA VAL A 99 -9.72 9.61 -6.86
C VAL A 99 -9.11 8.76 -7.95
N LYS A 100 -8.35 9.35 -8.88
CA LYS A 100 -7.68 8.57 -9.93
C LYS A 100 -6.61 7.66 -9.33
N THR A 101 -6.46 6.47 -9.89
CA THR A 101 -5.35 5.57 -9.57
C THR A 101 -4.02 6.19 -10.00
N ALA A 102 -2.98 5.95 -9.23
CA ALA A 102 -1.62 6.21 -9.66
C ALA A 102 -1.23 5.20 -10.75
N PRO A 103 -0.33 5.58 -11.68
CA PRO A 103 0.27 4.63 -12.62
C PRO A 103 0.86 3.44 -11.87
N GLN A 104 0.65 2.24 -12.40
CA GLN A 104 1.16 1.00 -11.85
C GLN A 104 2.26 0.47 -12.76
N PRO A 105 3.32 -0.13 -12.20
CA PRO A 105 4.35 -0.82 -12.97
C PRO A 105 3.78 -2.05 -13.70
#